data_AF-A0A2L2YFP3-F1
#
_entry.id   AF-A0A2L2YFP3-F1
#
_cell.length_a   1.000
_cell.length_b   1.000
_cell.length_c   1.000
_cell.angle_alpha   90.00
_cell.angle_beta   90.00
_cell.angle_gamma   90.00
#
_symmetry.space_group_name_H-M   'P 1'
#
loop_
_entity.id
_entity.type
_entity.pdbx_description
1 polymer ?
#
loop_
_entity_poly.entity_id
_entity_poly.type
_entity_poly.pdbx_seq_one_letter_code
_entity_poly.pdbx_strand_id
1 'polypeptide(L)'
;YILSKSYTYLWDTCGPHDILMAAGGGMLRLKEAINDCDEIDMEFLKRRQVKYKPVSSKTGTEAFQNLDGILAYRDPNIALNFVRFLKNSGYVVR
;
A
#
# COMPACT_ATOMS: atom_id res chain seq x y z
N TYR A 1 -9.43 -3.83 0.29
CA TYR A 1 -9.78 -2.59 1.01
C TYR A 1 -8.86 -1.49 0.53
N ILE A 2 -9.42 -0.31 0.26
CA ILE A 2 -8.66 0.87 -0.20
C ILE A 2 -8.87 2.02 0.78
N LEU A 3 -7.79 2.72 1.12
CA LEU A 3 -7.84 3.99 1.81
C LEU A 3 -6.90 4.96 1.10
N SER A 4 -7.45 5.97 0.45
CA SER A 4 -6.66 6.95 -0.32
C SER A 4 -6.04 8.04 0.54
N LYS A 5 -6.57 8.30 1.73
CA LYS A 5 -6.13 9.40 2.60
C LYS A 5 -5.10 8.94 3.63
N SER A 6 -4.26 9.88 4.07
CA SER A 6 -3.20 9.69 5.08
C SER A 6 -3.69 9.71 6.55
N TYR A 7 -4.87 9.15 6.82
CA TYR A 7 -5.45 9.14 8.18
C TYR A 7 -5.12 7.90 9.01
N THR A 8 -4.33 6.99 8.46
CA THR A 8 -3.87 5.81 9.20
C THR A 8 -2.40 5.91 9.54
N TYR A 9 -2.03 5.24 10.62
CA TYR A 9 -0.68 5.15 11.12
C TYR A 9 -0.19 3.71 11.09
N LEU A 10 1.11 3.53 11.28
CA LEU A 10 1.77 2.22 11.30
C LEU A 10 1.14 1.25 12.31
N TRP A 11 0.63 1.75 13.44
CA TRP A 11 -0.06 0.92 14.44
C TRP A 11 -1.48 0.51 14.05
N ASP A 12 -2.14 1.22 13.13
CA ASP A 12 -3.46 0.82 12.62
C ASP A 12 -3.34 -0.35 11.64
N THR A 13 -2.19 -0.47 10.96
CA THR A 13 -2.01 -1.39 9.83
C THR A 13 -1.14 -2.60 10.12
N CYS A 14 -0.24 -2.56 11.11
CA CYS A 14 0.73 -3.64 11.35
C CYS A 14 0.09 -5.01 11.61
N GLY A 15 -0.87 -5.08 12.52
CA GLY A 15 -1.56 -6.32 12.85
C GLY A 15 -2.36 -6.90 11.67
N PRO A 16 -3.27 -6.13 11.05
CA PRO A 16 -4.01 -6.59 9.88
C PRO A 16 -3.11 -6.99 8.71
N HIS A 17 -1.99 -6.28 8.49
CA HIS A 17 -1.06 -6.59 7.42
C HIS A 17 -0.41 -7.97 7.64
N ASP A 18 0.05 -8.27 8.86
CA ASP A 18 0.64 -9.58 9.16
C ASP A 18 -0.33 -10.74 8.93
N ILE A 19 -1.60 -10.57 9.32
CA ILE A 19 -2.66 -11.56 9.07
C ILE A 19 -2.89 -11.76 7.57
N LEU A 20 -2.90 -10.66 6.79
CA LEU A 20 -3.05 -10.75 5.34
C LEU A 20 -1.87 -11.49 4.71
N MET A 21 -0.64 -11.15 5.09
CA MET A 21 0.59 -11.79 4.62
C MET A 21 0.58 -13.29 4.92
N ALA A 22 0.22 -13.67 6.16
CA ALA A 22 0.19 -15.06 6.62
C ALA A 22 -0.72 -15.97 5.80
N ALA A 23 -1.69 -15.42 5.06
CA ALA A 23 -2.44 -16.22 4.12
C ALA A 23 -2.56 -15.62 2.72
N GLY A 24 -1.40 -15.18 2.24
CA GLY A 24 -1.11 -14.97 0.82
C GLY A 24 -1.47 -13.60 0.28
N GLY A 25 -1.99 -12.71 1.14
CA GLY A 25 -2.32 -11.33 0.80
C GLY A 25 -1.19 -10.35 1.15
N GLY A 26 -1.57 -9.09 1.34
CA GLY A 26 -0.65 -8.04 1.77
C GLY A 26 -1.30 -6.67 1.84
N MET A 27 -0.46 -5.66 2.04
CA MET A 27 -0.87 -4.26 2.08
C MET A 27 0.16 -3.39 1.38
N LEU A 28 -0.23 -2.66 0.34
CA LEU A 28 0.65 -1.84 -0.48
C LEU A 28 0.53 -0.36 -0.14
N ARG A 29 1.61 0.40 -0.35
CA ARG A 29 1.56 1.87 -0.47
C ARG A 29 0.91 2.24 -1.81
N LEU A 30 -0.32 2.76 -1.76
CA LEU A 30 -1.18 2.89 -2.94
C LEU A 30 -0.62 3.88 -3.96
N LYS A 31 -0.20 5.07 -3.51
CA LYS A 31 0.34 6.13 -4.38
C LYS A 31 1.60 5.69 -5.11
N GLU A 32 2.51 4.99 -4.43
CA GLU A 32 3.69 4.40 -5.08
C GLU A 32 3.28 3.36 -6.12
N ALA A 33 2.34 2.47 -5.77
CA ALA A 33 1.90 1.43 -6.69
C ALA A 33 1.28 1.99 -7.99
N ILE A 34 0.51 3.08 -7.93
CA ILE A 34 -0.13 3.66 -9.12
C ILE A 34 0.79 4.56 -9.94
N ASN A 35 1.75 5.25 -9.32
CA ASN A 35 2.60 6.23 -10.01
C ASN A 35 3.87 5.60 -10.63
N ASP A 36 4.15 4.34 -10.30
CA ASP A 36 5.31 3.64 -10.81
C ASP A 36 5.26 3.36 -12.31
N CYS A 37 6.42 3.19 -12.95
CA CYS A 37 6.53 2.69 -14.32
C CYS A 37 6.85 1.19 -14.39
N ASP A 38 7.13 0.56 -13.25
CA ASP A 38 7.42 -0.88 -13.17
C ASP A 38 6.29 -1.75 -13.76
N GLU A 39 6.69 -2.89 -14.33
CA GLU A 39 5.78 -3.96 -14.72
C GLU A 39 4.98 -4.44 -13.50
N ILE A 40 3.65 -4.53 -13.65
CA ILE A 40 2.75 -4.93 -12.56
C ILE A 40 2.72 -6.46 -12.51
N ASP A 41 3.58 -7.03 -11.68
CA ASP A 41 3.72 -8.46 -11.43
C ASP A 41 3.79 -8.80 -9.91
N MET A 42 4.01 -10.07 -9.58
CA MET A 42 4.09 -10.50 -8.18
C MET A 42 5.27 -9.85 -7.42
N GLU A 43 6.38 -9.58 -8.09
CA GLU A 43 7.53 -8.91 -7.48
C GLU A 43 7.25 -7.43 -7.20
N PHE A 44 6.50 -6.76 -8.09
CA PHE A 44 5.96 -5.43 -7.86
C PHE A 44 5.14 -5.37 -6.56
N LEU A 45 4.27 -6.35 -6.32
CA LEU A 45 3.51 -6.42 -5.05
C LEU A 45 4.41 -6.59 -3.83
N LYS A 46 5.45 -7.41 -3.92
CA LYS A 46 6.40 -7.63 -2.80
C LYS A 46 7.18 -6.37 -2.47
N ARG A 47 7.68 -5.66 -3.48
CA ARG A 47 8.49 -4.45 -3.29
C ARG A 47 7.68 -3.26 -2.73
N ARG A 48 6.37 -3.21 -3.00
CA ARG A 48 5.49 -2.09 -2.60
C ARG A 48 4.71 -2.33 -1.30
N GLN A 49 4.98 -3.42 -0.57
CA GLN A 49 4.39 -3.66 0.75
C GLN A 49 4.67 -2.49 1.71
N VAL A 50 3.69 -2.12 2.54
CA VAL A 50 3.84 -1.14 3.63
C VAL A 50 5.05 -1.52 4.50
N LYS A 51 5.84 -0.52 4.89
CA LYS A 51 7.05 -0.69 5.70
C LYS A 51 6.83 -0.04 7.05
N TYR A 52 7.08 -0.79 8.11
CA TYR A 52 6.90 -0.34 9.49
C TYR A 52 8.18 0.30 10.03
N LYS A 53 8.61 1.38 9.38
CA LYS A 53 9.76 2.19 9.82
C LYS A 53 9.35 3.67 9.81
N PRO A 54 9.75 4.45 10.82
CA PRO A 54 9.42 5.87 10.85
C PRO A 54 10.09 6.61 9.69
N VAL A 55 9.39 7.61 9.16
CA VAL A 55 9.92 8.49 8.11
C VAL A 55 10.87 9.49 8.76
N SER A 56 12.16 9.43 8.39
CA SER A 56 13.23 10.21 9.03
C SER A 56 13.10 11.73 8.87
N SER A 57 12.33 12.20 7.89
CA SER A 57 12.11 13.63 7.63
C SER A 57 10.98 14.25 8.46
N LYS A 58 10.28 13.46 9.30
CA LYS A 58 9.14 13.93 10.11
C LYS A 58 9.39 13.71 11.60
N THR A 59 8.68 14.47 12.43
CA THR A 59 8.76 14.39 13.90
C THR A 59 7.42 13.95 14.50
N GLY A 60 7.45 13.45 15.73
CA GLY A 60 6.24 13.05 16.46
C GLY A 60 5.45 11.93 15.78
N THR A 61 4.12 11.99 15.88
CA THR A 61 3.21 10.98 15.32
C THR A 61 3.21 10.97 13.80
N GLU A 62 3.54 12.09 13.15
CA GLU A 62 3.57 12.19 11.69
C GLU A 62 4.63 11.30 11.05
N ALA A 63 5.69 10.96 11.79
CA ALA A 63 6.72 10.02 11.35
C ALA A 63 6.18 8.60 11.14
N PHE A 64 5.01 8.28 11.71
CA PHE A 64 4.38 6.96 11.67
C PHE A 64 3.12 6.94 10.80
N GLN A 65 2.88 7.95 9.96
CA GLN A 65 1.70 7.99 9.08
C GLN A 65 1.89 7.16 7.81
N ASN A 66 0.81 6.51 7.36
CA ASN A 66 0.70 5.92 6.02
C ASN A 66 0.36 7.02 5.01
N LEU A 67 1.35 7.80 4.58
CA LEU A 67 1.16 9.02 3.78
C LEU A 67 0.63 8.76 2.36
N ASP A 68 0.90 7.58 1.81
CA ASP A 68 0.66 7.26 0.40
C ASP A 68 -0.66 6.54 0.15
N GLY A 69 -1.54 6.51 1.15
CA GLY A 69 -2.71 5.63 1.16
C GLY A 69 -2.31 4.16 1.15
N ILE A 70 -3.29 3.28 1.32
CA ILE A 70 -3.08 1.84 1.38
C ILE A 70 -4.05 1.07 0.49
N LEU A 71 -3.54 -0.02 -0.08
CA LEU A 71 -4.34 -1.09 -0.68
C LEU A 71 -4.08 -2.38 0.08
N ALA A 72 -5.05 -2.82 0.88
CA ALA A 72 -5.02 -4.11 1.55
C ALA A 72 -5.76 -5.15 0.70
N TYR A 73 -5.14 -6.31 0.50
CA TYR A 73 -5.66 -7.35 -0.37
C TYR A 73 -5.42 -8.74 0.20
N ARG A 74 -6.30 -9.67 -0.19
CA ARG A 74 -6.19 -11.10 0.15
C ARG A 74 -5.63 -11.93 -1.00
N ASP A 75 -6.12 -11.69 -2.21
CA ASP A 75 -5.67 -12.37 -3.42
C ASP A 75 -4.72 -11.45 -4.21
N PRO A 76 -3.46 -11.84 -4.43
CA PRO A 76 -2.50 -11.08 -5.22
C PRO A 76 -2.96 -10.80 -6.65
N ASN A 77 -3.64 -11.75 -7.31
CA ASN A 77 -4.08 -11.58 -8.69
C ASN A 77 -5.14 -10.48 -8.82
N ILE A 78 -6.06 -10.43 -7.84
CA ILE A 78 -7.05 -9.35 -7.76
C ILE A 78 -6.33 -8.01 -7.53
N ALA A 79 -5.32 -7.97 -6.66
CA ALA A 79 -4.54 -6.76 -6.41
C ALA A 79 -3.81 -6.27 -7.68
N LEU A 80 -3.16 -7.16 -8.44
CA LEU A 80 -2.50 -6.81 -9.71
C LEU A 80 -3.48 -6.21 -10.71
N ASN A 81 -4.60 -6.89 -10.93
CA ASN A 81 -5.63 -6.43 -11.86
C ASN A 81 -6.24 -5.09 -11.41
N PHE A 82 -6.45 -4.92 -10.12
CA PHE A 82 -6.98 -3.68 -9.56
C PHE A 82 -5.99 -2.52 -9.69
N VAL A 83 -4.68 -2.73 -9.45
CA VAL A 83 -3.67 -1.69 -9.67
C VAL A 83 -3.58 -1.31 -11.14
N ARG A 84 -3.60 -2.28 -12.07
CA ARG A 84 -3.65 -2.02 -13.53
C ARG A 84 -4.86 -1.17 -13.90
N PHE A 85 -6.03 -1.52 -13.36
CA PHE A 85 -7.26 -0.77 -13.58
C PHE A 85 -7.13 0.68 -13.08
N LEU A 86 -6.64 0.89 -11.86
CA LEU A 86 -6.47 2.23 -11.30
C LEU A 86 -5.51 3.08 -12.14
N LYS A 87 -4.37 2.53 -12.55
CA LYS A 87 -3.43 3.22 -13.45
C LYS A 87 -4.10 3.63 -14.76
N ASN A 88 -4.78 2.69 -15.42
CA ASN A 88 -5.42 2.94 -16.72
C ASN A 88 -6.59 3.92 -16.63
N SER A 89 -7.24 4.01 -15.47
CA SER A 89 -8.31 4.99 -15.22
C SER A 89 -7.80 6.41 -14.96
N GLY A 90 -6.49 6.63 -14.82
CA GLY A 90 -5.92 7.91 -14.42
C GLY A 90 -6.24 8.28 -12.96
N TYR A 91 -6.47 7.29 -12.10
CA TYR A 91 -6.79 7.53 -10.69
C TYR A 91 -5.62 8.22 -9.98
N VAL A 92 -5.93 9.27 -9.21
CA VAL A 92 -4.94 10.02 -8.41
C VAL A 92 -5.27 9.87 -6.93
N VAL A 93 -4.29 9.39 -6.16
CA VAL A 93 -4.37 9.36 -4.69
C VAL A 93 -4.32 10.79 -4.17
N ARG A 94 -5.33 11.16 -3.38
CA ARG A 94 -5.52 12.52 -2.83
C ARG A 94 -4.74 12.71 -1.53
#